data_AF-A0A2C4F8E8-F1
#
_entry.id   AF-A0A2C4F8E8-F1
#
_cell.length_a   1.000
_cell.length_b   1.000
_cell.length_c   1.000
_cell.angle_alpha   90.00
_cell.angle_beta   90.00
_cell.angle_gamma   90.00
#
_symmetry.space_group_name_H-M   'P 1'
#
loop_
_entity.id
_entity.type
_entity.pdbx_description
1 polymer ?
#
loop_
_entity_poly.entity_id
_entity_poly.type
_entity_poly.pdbx_seq_one_letter_code
_entity_poly.pdbx_strand_id
1 'polypeptide(L)' 'MSDKEFVEKGMEAANDALSKESSGVLPREWIGIDSNGIKWNGYFENGKVTSFFPTN' A
#
# COMPACT_ATOMS: atom_id res chain seq x y z
N MET A 1 -3.49 15.97 -5.80
CA MET A 1 -4.05 14.80 -5.10
C MET A 1 -4.91 15.30 -3.96
N SER A 2 -6.18 14.92 -3.93
CA SER A 2 -7.03 15.18 -2.75
C SER A 2 -6.74 14.16 -1.64
N ASP A 3 -7.14 14.43 -0.40
CA ASP A 3 -6.99 13.46 0.70
C ASP A 3 -7.67 12.12 0.40
N LYS A 4 -8.84 12.17 -0.24
CA LYS A 4 -9.56 10.97 -0.68
C LYS A 4 -8.76 10.19 -1.71
N GLU A 5 -8.27 10.88 -2.73
CA GLU A 5 -7.46 10.27 -3.79
C GLU A 5 -6.16 9.68 -3.23
N PHE A 6 -5.53 10.35 -2.26
CA PHE A 6 -4.34 9.84 -1.57
C PHE A 6 -4.62 8.51 -0.88
N VAL A 7 -5.74 8.41 -0.16
CA VAL A 7 -6.14 7.18 0.51
C VAL A 7 -6.45 6.08 -0.51
N GLU A 8 -7.19 6.39 -1.57
CA GLU A 8 -7.51 5.43 -2.64
C GLU A 8 -6.23 4.89 -3.30
N LYS A 9 -5.27 5.74 -3.65
CA LYS A 9 -4.00 5.33 -4.27
C LYS A 9 -3.11 4.53 -3.32
N GLY A 10 -3.03 4.91 -2.05
CA GLY A 10 -2.32 4.11 -1.06
C GLY A 10 -2.93 2.71 -0.87
N MET A 11 -4.26 2.59 -0.94
CA MET A 11 -4.94 1.29 -0.85
C MET A 11 -4.77 0.45 -2.12
N GLU A 12 -4.75 1.06 -3.31
CA GLU A 12 -4.38 0.38 -4.55
C GLU A 12 -2.98 -0.23 -4.44
N ALA A 13 -2.01 0.54 -3.95
CA ALA A 13 -0.65 0.05 -3.74
C ALA A 13 -0.60 -1.06 -2.68
N ALA A 14 -1.34 -0.95 -1.59
CA ALA A 14 -1.43 -2.03 -0.59
C ALA A 14 -1.98 -3.34 -1.19
N ASN A 15 -2.96 -3.25 -2.08
CA ASN A 15 -3.50 -4.43 -2.79
C ASN A 15 -2.50 -5.02 -3.79
N ASP A 16 -1.75 -4.18 -4.51
CA ASP A 16 -0.66 -4.63 -5.38
C ASP A 16 0.42 -5.37 -4.58
N ALA A 17 0.83 -4.83 -3.42
CA ALA A 17 1.76 -5.51 -2.52
C ALA A 17 1.19 -6.86 -2.03
N LEU A 18 -0.06 -6.87 -1.57
CA LEU A 18 -0.74 -8.08 -1.10
C LEU A 18 -0.83 -9.17 -2.18
N SER A 19 -1.04 -8.79 -3.44
CA SER A 19 -1.13 -9.74 -4.56
C SER A 19 0.15 -10.53 -4.80
N LYS A 20 1.29 -10.04 -4.30
CA LYS A 20 2.62 -10.68 -4.41
C LYS A 20 2.91 -11.59 -3.22
N GLU A 21 2.11 -11.52 -2.16
CA GLU A 21 2.29 -12.30 -0.95
C GLU A 21 1.52 -13.62 -1.02
N SER A 22 2.23 -14.74 -0.96
CA SER A 22 1.61 -16.07 -0.96
C SER A 22 0.83 -16.37 0.32
N SER A 23 1.07 -15.63 1.41
CA SER A 23 0.40 -15.78 2.69
C SER A 23 -1.03 -15.21 2.71
N GLY A 24 -1.38 -14.36 1.73
CA GLY A 24 -2.62 -13.59 1.75
C GLY A 24 -2.67 -12.51 2.84
N VAL A 25 -1.53 -12.13 3.41
CA VAL A 25 -1.39 -11.07 4.42
C VAL A 25 -0.17 -10.21 4.09
N LEU A 26 -0.30 -8.90 4.24
CA LEU A 26 0.82 -7.98 4.04
C LEU A 26 1.93 -8.22 5.08
N PRO A 27 3.21 -8.15 4.69
CA PRO A 27 4.32 -8.11 5.62
C PRO A 27 4.30 -6.80 6.43
N ARG A 28 5.06 -6.76 7.53
CA ARG A 28 5.15 -5.60 8.43
C ARG A 28 5.45 -4.30 7.69
N GLU A 29 6.32 -4.38 6.70
CA GLU A 29 6.67 -3.31 5.78
C GLU A 29 6.47 -3.83 4.36
N TRP A 30 5.78 -3.05 3.53
CA TRP A 30 5.45 -3.45 2.17
C TRP A 30 5.69 -2.32 1.18
N ILE A 31 5.93 -2.71 -0.07
CA ILE A 31 6.09 -1.80 -1.20
C ILE A 31 5.09 -2.19 -2.28
N GLY A 32 4.25 -1.24 -2.66
CA GLY A 32 3.20 -1.39 -3.66
C GLY A 32 3.27 -0.32 -4.74
N ILE A 33 2.55 -0.54 -5.83
CA ILE A 33 2.42 0.41 -6.94
C ILE A 33 0.94 0.71 -7.16
N ASP A 34 0.57 1.98 -7.24
CA ASP A 34 -0.80 2.39 -7.56
C ASP A 34 -1.08 2.36 -9.06
N SER A 35 -2.33 2.60 -9.46
CA SER A 35 -2.72 2.62 -10.89
C SER A 35 -2.09 3.75 -11.72
N ASN A 36 -1.49 4.75 -11.09
CA ASN A 36 -0.73 5.81 -11.76
C ASN A 36 0.76 5.44 -11.92
N GLY A 37 1.18 4.25 -11.46
CA GLY A 37 2.56 3.81 -11.49
C GLY A 37 3.43 4.40 -10.37
N ILE A 38 2.83 5.07 -9.38
CA ILE A 38 3.56 5.63 -8.24
C ILE A 38 3.82 4.52 -7.24
N LYS A 39 5.06 4.44 -6.74
CA LYS A 39 5.44 3.50 -5.69
C LYS A 39 5.05 4.04 -4.32
N TRP A 40 4.59 3.17 -3.44
CA TRP A 40 4.22 3.49 -2.07
C TRP A 40 4.92 2.54 -1.11
N ASN A 41 5.41 3.09 -0.01
CA ASN A 41 5.78 2.32 1.17
C ASN A 41 4.63 2.35 2.16
N GLY A 42 4.40 1.24 2.86
CA GLY A 42 3.46 1.22 3.97
C GLY A 42 3.79 0.21 5.04
N TYR A 43 3.07 0.34 6.15
CA TYR A 43 3.24 -0.47 7.35
C TYR A 43 1.95 -1.22 7.66
N PHE A 44 2.10 -2.48 8.05
CA PHE A 44 1.01 -3.36 8.44
C PHE A 44 1.28 -3.96 9.81
N GLU A 45 0.32 -3.79 10.72
CA GLU A 45 0.42 -4.29 12.09
C GLU A 45 -0.95 -4.69 12.61
N ASN A 46 -1.01 -5.79 13.37
CA ASN A 46 -2.25 -6.28 13.99
C ASN A 46 -3.43 -6.43 13.01
N GLY A 47 -3.15 -6.89 11.80
CA GLY A 47 -4.17 -7.11 10.77
C GLY A 47 -4.65 -5.85 10.05
N LYS A 48 -3.96 -4.71 10.20
CA LYS A 48 -4.37 -3.43 9.60
C LYS A 48 -3.18 -2.67 9.02
N VAL A 49 -3.42 -1.96 7.93
CA VAL A 49 -2.49 -0.94 7.43
C VAL A 49 -2.54 0.25 8.39
N THR A 50 -1.39 0.65 8.94
CA THR A 50 -1.29 1.74 9.92
C THR A 50 -0.87 3.06 9.29
N SER A 51 -0.04 3.02 8.27
CA SER A 51 0.38 4.19 7.50
C SER A 51 0.94 3.79 6.14
N PHE A 52 0.91 4.72 5.20
CA PHE A 52 1.52 4.60 3.89
C PHE A 52 1.84 5.98 3.32
N PHE A 53 2.82 6.04 2.42
CA PHE A 53 3.22 7.27 1.74
C PHE A 53 3.84 6.96 0.38
N PRO A 54 3.66 7.85 -0.61
CA PRO A 54 4.28 7.68 -1.92
C PRO A 54 5.79 7.91 -1.79
N THR A 55 6.55 7.17 -2.59
CA THR A 55 7.99 7.30 -2.74
C THR A 55 8.31 7.76 -4.15
N ASN A 56 9.25 8.69 -4.28
CA ASN A 56 9.79 9.12 -5.58
C ASN A 56 10.47 7.99 -6.35
#